data_AF-A0A376VQY8-F1
#
_entry.id   AF-A0A376VQY8-F1
#
_cell.length_a   1.000
_cell.length_b   1.000
_cell.length_c   1.000
_cell.angle_alpha   90.00
_cell.angle_beta   90.00
_cell.angle_gamma   90.00
#
_symmetry.space_group_name_H-M   'P 1'
#
loop_
_entity.id
_entity.type
_entity.pdbx_description
1 polymer ?
#
loop_
_entity_poly.entity_id
_entity_poly.type
_entity_poly.pdbx_seq_one_letter_code
_entity_poly.pdbx_strand_id
1 'polypeptide(L)'
;MRKSGAIKAAKKAGNVAADGVIKTKIDGNYGIILEVNCQTDFVAKDAGFQAFADKVLDAAVAGKITDVEVLKAQFEEERVALVAKIGENINIRRVAALEGDVLGSYQHGARIGRSGCC
;
A
#
# COMPACT_ATOMS: atom_id res chain seq x y z
N MET A 1 -23.60 -2.51 9.14
CA MET A 1 -22.64 -2.59 8.00
C MET A 1 -21.18 -2.75 8.44
N ARG A 2 -20.66 -2.04 9.46
CA ARG A 2 -19.25 -2.12 9.89
C ARG A 2 -18.78 -3.51 10.36
N LYS A 3 -19.54 -4.19 11.23
CA LYS A 3 -19.22 -5.56 11.69
C LYS A 3 -19.22 -6.63 10.58
N SER A 4 -20.09 -6.48 9.57
CA SER A 4 -20.15 -7.42 8.43
C SER A 4 -19.00 -7.23 7.44
N GLY A 5 -18.46 -6.01 7.32
CA GLY A 5 -17.30 -5.72 6.46
C GLY A 5 -16.05 -6.47 6.92
N ALA A 6 -15.76 -6.44 8.22
CA ALA A 6 -14.60 -7.13 8.80
C ALA A 6 -14.66 -8.65 8.59
N ILE A 7 -15.85 -9.26 8.73
CA ILE A 7 -16.06 -10.68 8.47
C ILE A 7 -15.83 -11.02 6.99
N LYS A 8 -16.29 -10.15 6.07
CA LYS A 8 -16.04 -10.33 4.63
C LYS A 8 -14.55 -10.23 4.31
N ALA A 9 -13.85 -9.26 4.90
CA ALA A 9 -12.40 -9.11 4.73
C ALA A 9 -11.63 -10.31 5.29
N ALA A 10 -11.99 -10.82 6.48
CA ALA A 10 -11.39 -12.00 7.07
C ALA A 10 -11.59 -13.26 6.19
N LYS A 11 -12.79 -13.46 5.61
CA LYS A 11 -13.03 -14.55 4.68
C LYS A 11 -12.22 -14.44 3.38
N LYS A 12 -11.95 -13.21 2.93
CA LYS A 12 -11.15 -12.95 1.72
C LYS A 12 -9.64 -13.00 1.99
N ALA A 13 -9.19 -12.84 3.24
CA ALA A 13 -7.78 -12.86 3.61
C ALA A 13 -7.07 -14.18 3.25
N GLY A 14 -7.81 -15.29 3.14
CA GLY A 14 -7.28 -16.59 2.70
C GLY A 14 -6.98 -16.68 1.20
N ASN A 15 -7.45 -15.72 0.40
CA ASN A 15 -7.18 -15.69 -1.03
C ASN A 15 -5.81 -15.06 -1.31
N VAL A 16 -5.07 -15.68 -2.22
CA VAL A 16 -3.76 -15.20 -2.66
C VAL A 16 -3.90 -13.83 -3.32
N ALA A 17 -3.26 -12.81 -2.74
CA ALA A 17 -3.11 -11.48 -3.30
C ALA A 17 -1.69 -11.32 -3.87
N ALA A 18 -1.49 -11.79 -5.11
CA ALA A 18 -0.18 -11.79 -5.77
C ALA A 18 0.05 -10.58 -6.69
N ASP A 19 -1.00 -9.87 -7.08
CA ASP A 19 -0.91 -8.62 -7.84
C ASP A 19 -0.97 -7.42 -6.89
N GLY A 20 -0.83 -6.21 -7.42
CA GLY A 20 -0.80 -5.00 -6.61
C GLY A 20 -0.09 -3.84 -7.28
N VAL A 21 0.26 -2.86 -6.46
CA VAL A 21 1.05 -1.69 -6.85
C VAL A 21 2.19 -1.48 -5.87
N ILE A 22 3.34 -1.14 -6.41
CA ILE A 22 4.44 -0.55 -5.65
C ILE A 22 4.38 0.96 -5.87
N LYS A 23 4.40 1.71 -4.77
CA LYS A 23 4.44 3.17 -4.76
C LYS A 23 5.71 3.64 -4.07
N THR A 24 6.31 4.68 -4.60
CA THR A 24 7.52 5.30 -4.04
C THR A 24 7.33 6.79 -3.95
N LYS A 25 7.79 7.38 -2.85
CA LYS A 25 7.80 8.83 -2.67
C LYS A 25 9.09 9.25 -2.00
N ILE A 26 9.70 10.30 -2.52
CA ILE A 26 10.90 10.92 -1.96
C ILE A 26 10.51 12.31 -1.48
N ASP A 27 10.84 12.62 -0.24
CA ASP A 27 10.69 13.93 0.38
C ASP A 27 12.08 14.39 0.86
N GLY A 28 12.73 15.22 0.04
CA GLY A 28 14.12 15.62 0.24
C GLY A 28 15.07 14.42 0.33
N ASN A 29 15.64 14.22 1.52
CA ASN A 29 16.62 13.17 1.82
C ASN A 29 15.98 11.89 2.40
N TYR A 30 14.65 11.79 2.36
CA TYR A 30 13.90 10.66 2.92
C TYR A 30 12.97 10.04 1.85
N GLY A 31 13.24 8.80 1.46
CA GLY A 31 12.45 8.04 0.50
C GLY A 31 11.67 6.92 1.18
N ILE A 32 10.41 6.71 0.80
CA ILE A 32 9.61 5.55 1.19
C ILE A 32 9.22 4.75 -0.05
N ILE A 33 9.25 3.43 0.11
CA ILE A 33 8.65 2.45 -0.79
C ILE A 33 7.54 1.69 -0.05
N LEU A 34 6.38 1.59 -0.69
CA LEU A 34 5.19 0.92 -0.17
C LEU A 34 4.71 -0.12 -1.19
N GLU A 35 4.49 -1.35 -0.74
CA GLU A 35 3.84 -2.41 -1.52
C GLU A 35 2.43 -2.65 -0.97
N VAL A 36 1.43 -2.47 -1.82
CA VAL A 36 0.03 -2.81 -1.54
C VAL A 36 -0.42 -3.86 -2.55
N ASN A 37 -0.89 -5.00 -2.05
CA ASN A 37 -1.29 -6.15 -2.87
C ASN A 37 -2.81 -6.27 -2.98
N CYS A 38 -3.24 -6.78 -4.13
CA CYS A 38 -4.61 -7.18 -4.47
C CYS A 38 -4.62 -8.53 -5.20
N GLN A 39 -5.80 -9.06 -5.55
CA GLN A 39 -5.89 -10.36 -6.23
C GLN A 39 -5.70 -10.23 -7.74
N THR A 40 -6.22 -9.15 -8.34
CA THR A 40 -6.20 -8.95 -9.79
C THR A 40 -5.54 -7.64 -10.21
N ASP A 41 -5.05 -7.58 -11.44
CA ASP A 41 -4.45 -6.37 -12.02
C ASP A 41 -5.49 -5.29 -12.36
N PHE A 42 -6.76 -5.67 -12.53
CA PHE A 42 -7.88 -4.73 -12.70
C PHE A 42 -8.06 -3.87 -11.45
N VAL A 43 -8.03 -4.47 -10.26
CA VAL A 43 -8.10 -3.74 -8.99
C VAL A 43 -6.86 -2.90 -8.76
N ALA A 44 -5.68 -3.38 -9.16
CA ALA A 44 -4.45 -2.59 -9.08
C ALA A 44 -4.56 -1.26 -9.86
N LYS A 45 -5.34 -1.22 -10.95
CA LYS A 45 -5.57 -0.02 -11.78
C LYS A 45 -6.82 0.77 -11.39
N ASP A 46 -7.63 0.29 -10.45
CA ASP A 46 -8.83 0.97 -9.99
C ASP A 46 -8.49 2.28 -9.28
N ALA A 47 -9.28 3.33 -9.53
CA ALA A 47 -9.05 4.64 -8.95
C ALA A 47 -9.20 4.65 -7.42
N GLY A 48 -10.10 3.82 -6.86
CA GLY A 48 -10.27 3.69 -5.42
C GLY A 48 -9.09 3.00 -4.74
N PHE A 49 -8.55 1.96 -5.37
CA PHE A 49 -7.34 1.28 -4.90
C PHE A 49 -6.10 2.18 -4.99
N GLN A 50 -5.92 2.89 -6.11
CA GLN A 50 -4.84 3.87 -6.29
C GLN A 50 -4.90 4.96 -5.23
N ALA A 51 -6.08 5.56 -5.01
CA ALA A 51 -6.28 6.59 -4.00
C ALA A 51 -6.01 6.09 -2.57
N PHE A 52 -6.35 4.83 -2.26
CA PHE A 52 -6.01 4.22 -0.98
C PHE A 52 -4.49 4.06 -0.82
N ALA A 53 -3.81 3.51 -1.83
CA ALA A 53 -2.36 3.35 -1.79
C ALA A 53 -1.62 4.69 -1.67
N ASP A 54 -2.08 5.73 -2.37
CA ASP A 54 -1.52 7.07 -2.30
C ASP A 54 -1.71 7.70 -0.92
N LYS A 55 -2.89 7.57 -0.30
CA LYS A 55 -3.11 8.03 1.08
C LYS A 55 -2.20 7.34 2.09
N VAL A 56 -2.04 6.02 1.97
CA VAL A 56 -1.16 5.24 2.88
C VAL A 56 0.29 5.70 2.70
N LEU A 57 0.73 5.93 1.45
CA LEU A 57 2.06 6.44 1.15
C LEU A 57 2.29 7.83 1.75
N ASP A 58 1.33 8.75 1.59
CA ASP A 58 1.43 10.11 2.12
C ASP A 58 1.50 10.11 3.65
N ALA A 59 0.69 9.29 4.31
CA ALA A 59 0.73 9.13 5.76
C ALA A 59 2.05 8.48 6.23
N ALA A 60 2.56 7.50 5.49
CA ALA A 60 3.84 6.87 5.79
C ALA A 60 5.00 7.88 5.69
N VAL A 61 5.01 8.74 4.67
CA VAL A 61 6.03 9.79 4.50
C VAL A 61 5.91 10.85 5.58
N ALA A 62 4.71 11.38 5.82
CA ALA A 62 4.49 12.42 6.82
C ALA A 62 4.82 11.95 8.25
N GLY A 63 4.50 10.69 8.57
CA GLY A 63 4.80 10.08 9.87
C GLY A 63 6.16 9.39 9.94
N LYS A 64 6.95 9.36 8.86
CA LYS A 64 8.17 8.55 8.72
C LYS A 64 8.00 7.12 9.23
N ILE A 65 6.88 6.49 8.89
CA ILE A 65 6.49 5.19 9.42
C ILE A 65 7.18 4.09 8.61
N THR A 66 8.07 3.35 9.27
CA THR A 66 8.76 2.18 8.70
C THR A 66 8.17 0.85 9.15
N ASP A 67 7.25 0.88 10.12
CA ASP A 67 6.55 -0.30 10.60
C ASP A 67 5.24 -0.52 9.84
N VAL A 68 5.14 -1.66 9.18
CA VAL A 68 3.96 -2.04 8.41
C VAL A 68 2.74 -2.28 9.29
N GLU A 69 2.91 -2.74 10.53
CA GLU A 69 1.80 -3.05 11.43
C GLU A 69 1.11 -1.77 11.91
N VAL A 70 1.88 -0.69 12.09
CA VAL A 70 1.35 0.65 12.42
C VAL A 70 0.48 1.17 11.28
N LEU A 71 0.96 1.09 10.02
CA LEU A 71 0.17 1.49 8.85
C LEU A 71 -1.07 0.62 8.67
N LYS A 72 -0.96 -0.69 8.85
CA LYS A 72 -2.12 -1.59 8.79
C LYS A 72 -3.17 -1.23 9.82
N ALA A 73 -2.77 -1.02 11.08
CA ALA A 73 -3.71 -0.68 12.14
C ALA A 73 -4.40 0.67 11.89
N GLN A 74 -3.64 1.68 11.45
CA GLN A 74 -4.16 3.00 11.14
C GLN A 74 -5.19 2.99 9.98
N PHE A 75 -4.94 2.18 8.96
CA PHE A 75 -5.78 2.12 7.75
C PHE A 75 -6.74 0.93 7.71
N GLU A 76 -6.88 0.16 8.80
CA GLU A 76 -7.67 -1.08 8.80
C GLU A 76 -9.16 -0.81 8.49
N GLU A 77 -9.73 0.28 9.01
CA GLU A 77 -11.13 0.63 8.73
C GLU A 77 -11.35 0.97 7.25
N GLU A 78 -10.47 1.78 6.65
CA GLU A 78 -10.52 2.12 5.22
C GLU A 78 -10.27 0.88 4.35
N ARG A 79 -9.33 0.02 4.74
CA ARG A 79 -9.05 -1.25 4.07
C ARG A 79 -10.28 -2.15 4.07
N VAL A 80 -10.94 -2.33 5.21
CA VAL A 80 -12.16 -3.13 5.32
C VAL A 80 -13.30 -2.55 4.47
N ALA A 81 -13.44 -1.22 4.42
CA ALA A 81 -14.42 -0.57 3.56
C ALA A 81 -14.12 -0.81 2.07
N LEU A 82 -12.85 -0.72 1.67
CA LEU A 82 -12.40 -0.95 0.31
C LEU A 82 -12.59 -2.42 -0.12
N VAL A 83 -12.23 -3.36 0.75
CA VAL A 83 -12.47 -4.80 0.54
C VAL A 83 -13.97 -5.11 0.44
N ALA A 84 -14.81 -4.45 1.23
CA ALA A 84 -16.26 -4.62 1.14
C ALA A 84 -16.85 -4.06 -0.16
N LYS A 85 -16.25 -3.00 -0.72
CA LYS A 85 -16.68 -2.37 -1.98
C LYS A 85 -16.19 -3.13 -3.21
N ILE A 86 -14.92 -3.52 -3.23
CA ILE A 86 -14.27 -4.19 -4.36
C ILE A 86 -14.54 -5.70 -4.35
N GLY A 87 -14.60 -6.32 -3.16
CA GLY A 87 -14.83 -7.76 -3.01
C GLY A 87 -13.58 -8.64 -3.15
N GLU A 88 -12.40 -8.01 -3.26
CA GLU A 88 -11.09 -8.67 -3.31
C GLU A 88 -10.30 -8.48 -2.00
N ASN A 89 -9.35 -9.38 -1.76
CA ASN A 89 -8.38 -9.26 -0.68
C ASN A 89 -7.38 -8.17 -1.01
N ILE A 90 -7.36 -7.12 -0.20
CA ILE A 90 -6.42 -6.01 -0.31
C ILE A 90 -5.63 -5.95 0.99
N ASN A 91 -4.31 -5.93 0.88
CA ASN A 91 -3.42 -5.87 2.04
C ASN A 91 -2.21 -4.98 1.76
N ILE A 92 -1.83 -4.21 2.78
CA ILE A 92 -0.54 -3.54 2.82
C ILE A 92 0.49 -4.59 3.20
N ARG A 93 1.45 -4.88 2.31
CA ARG A 93 2.37 -6.01 2.49
C ARG A 93 3.67 -5.61 3.16
N ARG A 94 4.31 -4.55 2.66
CA ARG A 94 5.54 -4.03 3.24
C ARG A 94 5.69 -2.54 3.00
N VAL A 95 6.36 -1.88 3.93
CA VAL A 95 6.85 -0.52 3.81
C VAL A 95 8.34 -0.55 4.15
N ALA A 96 9.13 0.23 3.43
CA ALA A 96 10.52 0.47 3.78
C ALA A 96 10.86 1.93 3.50
N ALA A 97 11.78 2.47 4.29
CA ALA A 97 12.33 3.80 4.06
C ALA A 97 13.82 3.72 3.74
N LEU A 98 14.30 4.74 3.04
CA LEU A 98 15.70 4.94 2.71
C LEU A 98 16.05 6.41 2.92
N GLU A 99 17.14 6.68 3.61
CA GLU A 99 17.66 8.03 3.82
C GLU A 99 18.99 8.19 3.08
N GLY A 100 19.22 9.38 2.51
CA GLY A 100 20.42 9.65 1.73
C GLY A 100 20.49 11.08 1.21
N ASP A 101 21.70 11.56 0.93
CA ASP A 101 21.94 12.91 0.42
C ASP A 101 21.43 13.09 -1.03
N VAL A 102 21.57 12.04 -1.85
CA VAL A 102 21.00 11.99 -3.20
C VAL A 102 20.20 10.70 -3.35
N LEU A 103 18.89 10.83 -3.30
CA LEU A 103 17.96 9.72 -3.49
C LEU A 103 17.41 9.70 -4.92
N GLY A 104 17.47 8.53 -5.55
CA GLY A 104 16.80 8.25 -6.82
C GLY A 104 15.70 7.21 -6.62
N SER A 105 14.52 7.48 -7.20
CA SER A 105 13.45 6.47 -7.32
C SER A 105 13.30 6.08 -8.79
N TYR A 106 13.39 4.79 -9.08
CA TYR A 106 13.04 4.23 -10.37
C TYR A 106 11.78 3.38 -10.24
N GLN A 107 10.72 3.79 -10.91
CA GLN A 107 9.45 3.09 -10.94
C GLN A 107 9.16 2.65 -12.38
N HIS A 108 9.17 1.35 -12.62
CA HIS A 108 8.82 0.77 -13.91
C HIS A 108 7.37 0.27 -13.88
N GLY A 109 6.44 1.17 -14.19
CA GLY A 109 5.00 0.90 -14.09
C GLY A 109 4.56 0.63 -12.64
N ALA A 110 3.60 -0.28 -12.45
CA ALA A 110 3.08 -0.61 -11.11
C ALA A 110 3.83 -1.76 -10.41
N ARG A 111 4.69 -2.50 -11.14
CA ARG A 111 5.20 -3.81 -10.70
C ARG A 111 6.58 -3.80 -10.06
N ILE A 112 7.43 -2.82 -10.37
CA ILE A 112 8.82 -2.79 -9.86
C ILE A 112 9.17 -1.36 -9.46
N GLY A 113 9.49 -1.17 -8.18
CA GLY A 113 10.06 0.06 -7.64
C GLY A 113 11.41 -0.24 -7.00
N ARG A 114 12.43 0.56 -7.32
CA ARG A 114 13.74 0.52 -6.66
C ARG A 114 14.09 1.93 -6.17
N SER A 115 14.38 2.03 -4.88
CA SER A 115 15.00 3.21 -4.27
C SER A 115 16.47 2.92 -4.02
N GLY A 116 17.34 3.86 -4.37
CA GLY A 116 18.78 3.77 -4.17
C GLY A 116 19.34 5.12 -3.74
N CYS A 117 20.32 5.08 -2.84
CA CYS A 117 21.17 6.21 -2.50
C CYS A 117 22.50 6.01 -3.24
N CYS A 118 22.98 7.06 -3.91
CA CYS A 118 24.35 7.11 -4.42
C CYS A 118 25.32 7.60 -3.33
#